data_AF-A0A830G7C1-F1
#
_entry.id   AF-A0A830G7C1-F1
#
_cell.length_a   1.000
_cell.length_b   1.000
_cell.length_c   1.000
_cell.angle_alpha   90.00
_cell.angle_beta   90.00
_cell.angle_gamma   90.00
#
_symmetry.space_group_name_H-M   'P 1'
#
loop_
_entity.id
_entity.type
_entity.pdbx_description
1 polymer ?
#
loop_
_entity_poly.entity_id
_entity_poly.type
_entity_poly.pdbx_seq_one_letter_code
_entity_poly.pdbx_strand_id
1 'polypeptide(L)'
;MHERETPGGVRFVRDDVTAPDRGVYADADGVYALNCPPELHRPLAEVARTAGARCGFTTLGGDQPAVPVERRTIGPETLYVARPR
;
A
#
# COMPACT_ATOMS: atom_id res chain seq x y z
N MET A 1 6.56 -22.27 0.71
CA MET A 1 5.48 -21.51 1.37
C MET A 1 4.97 -22.38 2.51
N HIS A 2 4.99 -21.87 3.74
CA HIS A 2 4.47 -22.61 4.90
C HIS A 2 3.15 -22.00 5.30
N GLU A 3 2.18 -22.84 5.67
CA GLU A 3 0.90 -22.36 6.20
C GLU A 3 1.13 -21.64 7.54
N ARG A 4 0.39 -20.55 7.74
CA ARG A 4 0.44 -19.69 8.91
C ARG A 4 -0.98 -19.30 9.24
N GLU A 5 -1.37 -19.46 10.49
CA GLU A 5 -2.64 -18.93 10.96
C GLU A 5 -2.59 -17.40 10.99
N THR A 6 -3.66 -16.77 10.53
CA THR A 6 -3.83 -15.33 10.64
C THR A 6 -4.37 -14.95 12.01
N PRO A 7 -3.88 -13.86 12.63
CA PRO A 7 -4.47 -13.33 13.85
C PRO A 7 -5.98 -13.07 13.69
N GLY A 8 -6.72 -13.17 14.79
CA GLY A 8 -8.15 -12.84 14.80
C GLY A 8 -8.40 -11.43 14.27
N GLY A 9 -9.38 -11.29 13.36
CA GLY A 9 -9.70 -10.02 12.70
C GLY A 9 -8.82 -9.68 11.48
N VAL A 10 -7.83 -10.51 11.14
CA VAL A 10 -7.01 -10.36 9.94
C VAL A 10 -7.42 -11.40 8.91
N ARG A 11 -7.80 -10.94 7.71
CA ARG A 11 -8.05 -11.80 6.56
C ARG A 11 -6.86 -11.74 5.61
N PHE A 12 -6.25 -12.88 5.32
CA PHE A 12 -5.27 -12.99 4.24
C PHE A 12 -5.99 -13.24 2.92
N VAL A 13 -5.58 -12.53 1.87
CA VAL A 13 -6.19 -12.62 0.54
C VAL A 13 -5.07 -12.69 -0.49
N ARG A 14 -5.28 -13.50 -1.53
CA ARG A 14 -4.42 -13.46 -2.72
C ARG A 14 -5.09 -12.55 -3.74
N ASP A 15 -4.42 -11.44 -4.04
CA ASP A 15 -4.87 -10.46 -5.01
C ASP A 15 -3.66 -9.92 -5.80
N ASP A 16 -3.90 -9.44 -7.02
CA ASP A 16 -2.89 -8.78 -7.85
C ASP A 16 -3.18 -7.29 -7.87
N VAL A 17 -2.34 -6.49 -7.19
CA VAL A 17 -2.53 -5.03 -7.09
C VAL A 17 -2.48 -4.31 -8.45
N THR A 18 -1.93 -4.94 -9.48
CA THR A 18 -1.90 -4.40 -10.85
C THR A 18 -3.19 -4.67 -11.63
N ALA A 19 -3.98 -5.65 -11.18
CA ALA A 19 -5.30 -6.02 -11.70
C ALA A 19 -6.24 -6.39 -10.53
N PRO A 20 -6.54 -5.44 -9.62
CA PRO A 20 -7.10 -5.76 -8.32
C PRO A 20 -8.57 -6.14 -8.38
N ASP A 21 -8.97 -7.08 -7.54
CA ASP A 21 -10.39 -7.22 -7.17
C ASP A 21 -10.80 -6.04 -6.27
N ARG A 22 -11.70 -5.19 -6.78
CA ARG A 22 -12.21 -4.01 -6.05
C ARG A 22 -12.87 -4.38 -4.72
N GLY A 23 -13.46 -5.57 -4.61
CA GLY A 23 -14.10 -6.03 -3.38
C GLY A 23 -13.12 -6.25 -2.22
N VAL A 24 -11.83 -6.47 -2.52
CA VAL A 24 -10.78 -6.63 -1.50
C VAL A 24 -10.51 -5.33 -0.74
N TYR A 25 -10.67 -4.18 -1.42
CA TYR A 25 -10.35 -2.86 -0.89
C TYR A 25 -11.59 -2.02 -0.55
N ALA A 26 -12.79 -2.59 -0.73
CA ALA A 26 -14.02 -1.92 -0.38
C ALA A 26 -14.01 -1.50 1.10
N ASP A 27 -14.50 -0.29 1.38
CA ASP A 27 -14.62 0.29 2.72
C ASP A 27 -13.30 0.45 3.51
N ALA A 28 -12.14 0.31 2.84
CA ALA A 28 -10.85 0.54 3.49
C ALA A 28 -10.61 2.04 3.73
N ASP A 29 -10.28 2.42 4.96
CA ASP A 29 -9.82 3.79 5.26
C ASP A 29 -8.39 4.05 4.77
N GLY A 30 -7.58 2.99 4.66
CA GLY A 30 -6.19 3.06 4.28
C GLY A 30 -5.67 1.78 3.61
N VAL A 31 -4.80 1.97 2.63
CA VAL A 31 -4.05 0.91 1.96
C VAL A 31 -2.57 1.23 2.15
N TYR A 32 -1.81 0.23 2.62
CA TYR A 32 -0.37 0.40 2.77
C TYR A 32 0.44 -0.80 2.30
N ALA A 33 1.68 -0.52 1.91
CA ALA A 33 2.68 -1.52 1.57
C ALA A 33 3.99 -1.25 2.30
N LEU A 34 4.59 -2.31 2.82
CA LEU A 34 5.94 -2.26 3.38
C LEU A 34 6.93 -2.69 2.31
N ASN A 35 8.07 -2.00 2.20
CA ASN A 35 9.13 -2.32 1.24
C ASN A 35 8.61 -2.38 -0.21
N CYS A 36 7.77 -1.40 -0.57
CA CYS A 36 7.10 -1.34 -1.87
C CYS A 36 8.12 -1.01 -2.97
N PRO A 37 8.23 -1.82 -4.02
CA PRO A 37 9.11 -1.54 -5.14
C PRO A 37 8.51 -0.44 -6.05
N PRO A 38 9.35 0.34 -6.78
CA PRO A 38 8.91 1.49 -7.56
C PRO A 38 7.77 1.25 -8.54
N GLU A 39 7.80 0.09 -9.22
CA GLU A 39 6.81 -0.32 -10.21
C GLU A 39 5.40 -0.52 -9.62
N LEU A 40 5.30 -0.78 -8.31
CA LEU A 40 4.02 -0.99 -7.62
C LEU A 40 3.48 0.27 -6.94
N HIS A 41 4.25 1.35 -6.83
CA HIS A 41 3.77 2.60 -6.21
C HIS A 41 2.52 3.16 -6.88
N ARG A 42 2.47 3.15 -8.21
CA ARG A 42 1.34 3.67 -8.97
C ARG A 42 0.10 2.77 -8.90
N PRO A 43 0.19 1.45 -9.15
CA PRO A 43 -0.93 0.53 -8.92
C PRO A 43 -1.51 0.63 -7.50
N LEU A 44 -0.65 0.66 -6.48
CA LEU A 44 -1.07 0.80 -5.09
C LEU A 44 -1.86 2.10 -4.84
N ALA A 45 -1.34 3.23 -5.31
CA ALA A 45 -2.00 4.53 -5.17
C ALA A 45 -3.34 4.58 -5.92
N GLU A 46 -3.45 3.91 -7.06
CA GLU A 46 -4.69 3.82 -7.83
C GLU A 46 -5.76 2.97 -7.15
N VAL A 47 -5.37 1.85 -6.55
CA VAL A 47 -6.26 1.02 -5.73
C VAL A 47 -6.83 1.84 -4.57
N ALA A 48 -5.95 2.47 -3.79
CA ALA A 48 -6.35 3.30 -2.66
C ALA A 48 -7.29 4.43 -3.09
N ARG A 49 -6.95 5.13 -4.18
CA ARG A 49 -7.80 6.18 -4.75
C ARG A 49 -9.17 5.66 -5.18
N THR A 50 -9.23 4.49 -5.79
CA THR A 50 -10.49 3.87 -6.24
C THR A 50 -11.39 3.49 -5.07
N ALA A 51 -10.79 3.05 -3.95
CA ALA A 51 -11.50 2.77 -2.71
C ALA A 51 -11.85 4.03 -1.89
N GLY A 52 -11.34 5.22 -2.27
CA GLY A 52 -11.46 6.44 -1.44
C GLY A 52 -10.54 6.43 -0.20
N ALA A 53 -9.58 5.52 -0.14
CA ALA A 53 -8.66 5.29 0.97
C ALA A 53 -7.42 6.19 0.92
N ARG A 54 -6.73 6.34 2.06
CA ARG A 54 -5.36 6.88 2.10
C ARG A 54 -4.37 5.84 1.59
N CYS A 55 -3.34 6.27 0.87
CA CYS A 55 -2.26 5.40 0.41
C CYS A 55 -0.96 5.73 1.14
N GLY A 56 -0.34 4.74 1.79
CA GLY A 56 0.97 4.86 2.43
C GLY A 56 1.92 3.76 1.98
N PHE A 57 3.21 4.04 1.87
CA PHE A 57 4.20 2.98 1.65
C PHE A 57 5.58 3.35 2.18
N THR A 58 6.36 2.33 2.52
CA THR A 58 7.82 2.45 2.65
C THR A 58 8.48 1.90 1.39
N THR A 59 9.67 2.38 1.05
CA THR A 59 10.44 1.90 -0.11
C THR A 59 11.49 0.90 0.33
N LEU A 60 12.18 0.27 -0.64
CA LEU A 60 13.36 -0.57 -0.40
C LEU A 60 14.61 0.21 0.10
N GLY A 61 14.46 1.49 0.45
CA GLY A 61 15.50 2.34 1.05
C GLY A 61 16.35 3.11 0.05
N GLY A 62 16.66 2.54 -1.13
CA GLY A 62 17.42 3.23 -2.17
C GLY A 62 16.56 4.03 -3.16
N ASP A 63 15.36 3.53 -3.44
CA ASP A 63 14.51 4.08 -4.49
C ASP A 63 13.73 5.31 -4.02
N GLN A 64 13.66 6.32 -4.90
CA GLN A 64 12.76 7.44 -4.70
C GLN A 64 11.31 7.04 -5.02
N PRO A 65 10.31 7.66 -4.36
CA PRO A 65 8.91 7.43 -4.67
C PRO A 65 8.61 7.79 -6.14
N ALA A 66 7.94 6.87 -6.85
CA ALA A 66 7.60 7.01 -8.27
C ALA A 66 6.30 7.80 -8.51
N VAL A 67 5.64 8.23 -7.43
CA VAL A 67 4.41 9.02 -7.43
C VAL A 67 4.57 10.25 -6.53
N PRO A 68 3.77 11.31 -6.71
CA PRO A 68 3.79 12.46 -5.79
C PRO A 68 3.42 12.03 -4.37
N VAL A 69 4.22 12.44 -3.39
CA VAL A 69 4.05 12.03 -1.99
C VAL A 69 4.30 13.17 -1.02
N GLU A 70 3.66 13.07 0.14
CA GLU A 70 4.13 13.67 1.39
C GLU A 70 5.04 12.69 2.13
N ARG A 71 6.12 13.18 2.72
CA ARG A 71 7.02 12.38 3.56
C ARG A 71 6.67 12.59 5.03
N ARG A 72 6.53 11.50 5.79
CA ARG A 72 6.33 11.53 7.24
C ARG A 72 7.35 10.62 7.92
N THR A 73 8.10 11.18 8.86
CA THR A 73 9.00 10.38 9.70
C THR A 73 8.21 9.77 10.85
N ILE A 74 8.27 8.44 11.00
CA ILE A 74 7.63 7.69 12.08
C ILE A 74 8.69 6.81 12.72
N GLY A 75 9.14 7.20 13.92
CA GLY A 75 10.29 6.55 14.55
C GLY A 75 11.54 6.65 13.64
N PRO A 76 12.24 5.53 13.38
CA PRO A 76 13.41 5.51 12.50
C PRO A 76 13.05 5.46 11.00
N GLU A 77 11.77 5.26 10.64
CA GLU A 77 11.35 5.05 9.25
C GLU A 77 10.72 6.29 8.62
N THR A 78 10.73 6.32 7.28
CA THR A 78 9.99 7.32 6.49
C THR A 78 8.82 6.64 5.79
N LEU A 79 7.61 7.07 6.14
CA LEU A 79 6.38 6.73 5.44
C LEU A 79 6.14 7.75 4.31
N TYR A 80 5.97 7.25 3.10
CA TYR A 80 5.53 8.04 1.95
C TYR A 80 4.02 7.94 1.81
N VAL A 81 3.32 9.07 1.89
CA VAL A 81 1.86 9.13 1.74
C VAL A 81 1.56 9.69 0.35
N ALA A 82 0.90 8.90 -0.51
CA ALA A 82 0.61 9.34 -1.88
C ALA A 82 -0.37 10.51 -1.87
N ARG A 83 -0.10 11.52 -2.68
CA ARG A 83 -1.01 12.66 -2.87
C ARG A 83 -1.98 12.36 -4.02
N PRO A 84 -3.25 12.76 -3.90
CA PRO A 84 -4.14 12.81 -5.05
C PRO A 84 -3.51 13.71 -6.13
N ARG A 85 -3.61 13.31 -7.40
CA ARG A 85 -3.31 14.22 -8.52
C ARG A 85 -4.47 15.18 -8.73
#